data_AF-A0A521KY70-F1
#
_entry.id   AF-A0A521KY70-F1
#
_cell.length_a   1.000
_cell.length_b   1.000
_cell.length_c   1.000
_cell.angle_alpha   90.00
_cell.angle_beta   90.00
_cell.angle_gamma   90.00
#
_symmetry.space_group_name_H-M   'P 1'
#
loop_
_entity.id
_entity.type
_entity.pdbx_description
1 polymer ?
#
loop_
_entity_poly.entity_id
_entity_poly.type
_entity_poly.pdbx_seq_one_letter_code
_entity_poly.pdbx_strand_id
1 'polypeptide(L)'
;MSRNGPVALAYHTLFVTFMLAPILVVCWVAFTPEGYLSFPTDRWSLRWFYAIAQYPEFVSAFWRSIWLGAISSAIAVAVSVPAALAIARYRFPGREAMTALFMSPLMIPHVVLG
;
A
#
# COMPACT_ATOMS: atom_id res chain seq x y z
N MET A 1 -27.88 1.08 15.12
CA MET A 1 -26.67 0.42 14.57
C MET A 1 -26.82 -1.06 14.86
N SER A 2 -27.11 -1.88 13.85
CA SER A 2 -27.26 -3.33 14.01
C SER A 2 -25.92 -3.93 14.42
N ARG A 3 -25.90 -4.68 15.53
CA ARG A 3 -24.69 -5.35 16.03
C ARG A 3 -24.45 -6.57 15.14
N ASN A 4 -23.28 -6.66 14.52
CA ASN A 4 -22.92 -7.81 13.68
C ASN A 4 -23.06 -9.10 14.50
N GLY A 5 -23.72 -10.11 13.93
CA GLY A 5 -23.85 -11.42 14.57
C GLY A 5 -22.48 -12.11 14.75
N PRO A 6 -22.36 -13.08 15.68
CA PRO A 6 -21.09 -13.77 15.95
C PRO A 6 -20.53 -14.48 14.71
N VAL A 7 -21.39 -14.99 13.83
CA VAL A 7 -21.00 -15.63 12.56
C VAL A 7 -20.35 -14.64 11.60
N ALA A 8 -20.93 -13.44 11.47
CA ALA A 8 -20.37 -12.39 10.62
C ALA A 8 -19.00 -11.95 11.12
N LEU A 9 -18.84 -11.80 12.44
CA LEU A 9 -17.55 -11.48 13.05
C LEU A 9 -16.52 -12.58 12.78
N ALA A 10 -16.87 -13.85 12.99
CA ALA A 10 -15.98 -14.98 12.73
C ALA A 10 -15.52 -15.06 11.26
N TYR A 11 -16.46 -14.88 10.33
CA TYR A 11 -16.15 -14.82 8.90
C TYR A 11 -15.18 -13.69 8.57
N HIS A 12 -15.46 -12.46 9.04
CA HIS A 12 -14.59 -11.32 8.78
C HIS A 12 -13.20 -11.51 9.36
N THR A 13 -13.08 -12.04 10.58
CA THR A 13 -11.78 -12.35 11.18
C THR A 13 -11.02 -13.37 10.34
N LEU A 14 -11.65 -14.49 9.95
CA LEU A 14 -10.99 -15.51 9.14
C LEU A 14 -10.52 -14.95 7.79
N PHE A 15 -11.38 -14.16 7.13
CA PHE A 15 -11.07 -13.54 5.85
C PHE A 15 -9.88 -12.57 5.94
N VAL A 16 -9.89 -11.68 6.92
CA VAL A 16 -8.79 -10.73 7.15
C VAL A 16 -7.50 -11.47 7.49
N THR A 17 -7.55 -12.48 8.36
CA THR A 17 -6.38 -13.30 8.69
C THR A 17 -5.83 -14.01 7.46
N PHE A 18 -6.68 -14.59 6.61
CA PHE A 18 -6.27 -15.23 5.38
C PHE A 18 -5.59 -14.26 4.40
N MET A 19 -6.15 -13.05 4.23
CA MET A 19 -5.54 -12.01 3.39
C MET A 19 -4.18 -11.54 3.92
N LEU A 20 -4.02 -11.47 5.25
CA LEU A 20 -2.78 -11.04 5.88
C LEU A 20 -1.74 -12.16 6.03
N ALA A 21 -2.15 -13.43 5.95
CA ALA A 21 -1.30 -14.59 6.11
C ALA A 21 0.05 -14.52 5.35
N PRO A 22 0.10 -14.18 4.04
CA PRO A 22 1.39 -14.08 3.33
C PRO A 22 2.32 -13.01 3.91
N ILE A 23 1.78 -11.87 4.35
CA ILE A 23 2.58 -10.81 4.98
C ILE A 23 3.12 -11.30 6.32
N LEU A 24 2.29 -11.98 7.11
CA LEU A 24 2.71 -12.55 8.39
C LEU A 24 3.84 -13.57 8.21
N VAL A 25 3.78 -14.41 7.17
CA VAL A 25 4.85 -15.36 6.84
C VAL A 25 6.15 -14.62 6.51
N VAL A 26 6.10 -13.55 5.71
CA VAL A 26 7.30 -12.75 5.38
C VAL A 26 7.88 -12.09 6.64
N CYS A 27 7.04 -11.50 7.49
CA CYS A 27 7.46 -10.92 8.76
C CYS A 27 8.10 -11.97 9.68
N TRP A 28 7.55 -13.18 9.71
CA TRP A 28 8.07 -14.29 10.50
C TRP A 28 9.43 -14.78 9.98
N VAL A 29 9.57 -14.93 8.66
CA VAL A 29 10.83 -15.32 7.99
C VAL A 29 11.92 -14.26 8.15
N ALA A 30 11.57 -12.97 8.34
CA ALA A 30 12.57 -11.93 8.59
C ALA A 30 13.42 -12.17 9.85
N PHE A 31 12.96 -13.02 10.77
CA PHE A 31 13.68 -13.42 11.98
C PHE A 31 14.49 -14.71 11.84
N THR A 32 14.64 -15.25 10.64
CA THR A 32 15.40 -16.49 10.40
C THR A 32 16.88 -16.17 10.14
N PRO A 33 17.81 -17.01 10.65
CA PRO A 33 19.22 -16.87 10.29
C PRO A 33 19.53 -17.38 8.87
N GLU A 34 18.69 -18.22 8.28
CA GLU A 34 18.94 -18.84 6.97
C GLU A 34 18.88 -17.84 5.80
N GLY A 35 19.59 -18.16 4.71
CA GLY A 35 19.64 -17.36 3.46
C GLY A 35 18.52 -17.66 2.47
N TYR A 36 17.58 -18.53 2.83
CA TYR A 36 16.50 -19.03 1.99
C TYR A 36 15.17 -18.97 2.74
N LEU A 37 14.05 -19.16 2.02
CA LEU A 37 12.72 -19.25 2.62
C LEU A 37 12.63 -20.53 3.46
N SER A 38 12.93 -20.41 4.74
CA SER A 38 12.70 -21.43 5.76
C SER A 38 11.86 -20.85 6.88
N PHE A 39 10.97 -21.67 7.44
CA PHE A 39 10.35 -21.32 8.71
C PHE A 39 11.43 -21.34 9.80
N PRO A 40 11.46 -20.38 10.73
CA PRO A 40 12.49 -20.31 11.77
C PRO A 40 12.42 -21.57 12.63
N THR A 41 13.47 -22.37 12.52
CA THR A 41 13.68 -23.58 13.30
C THR A 41 14.48 -23.22 14.55
N ASP A 42 13.82 -23.21 15.72
CA ASP A 42 14.34 -22.99 17.10
C ASP A 42 15.23 -21.75 17.36
N ARG A 43 15.75 -21.08 16.33
CA ARG A 43 16.73 -20.00 16.40
C ARG A 43 16.16 -18.75 15.76
N TRP A 44 15.94 -17.75 16.61
CA TRP A 44 15.58 -16.40 16.19
C TRP A 44 16.84 -15.59 15.89
N SER A 45 16.82 -14.77 14.85
CA SER A 45 17.95 -13.97 14.41
C SER A 45 17.51 -12.58 13.95
N LEU A 46 18.31 -11.56 14.26
CA LEU A 46 18.17 -10.21 13.71
C LEU A 46 19.14 -9.93 12.57
N ARG A 47 19.80 -10.97 12.02
CA ARG A 47 20.85 -10.85 11.00
C ARG A 47 20.45 -9.95 9.83
N TRP A 48 19.24 -10.10 9.32
CA TRP A 48 18.75 -9.32 8.18
C TRP A 48 18.55 -7.84 8.50
N PHE A 49 18.13 -7.50 9.73
CA PHE A 49 18.02 -6.12 10.17
C PHE A 49 19.39 -5.44 10.25
N TYR A 50 20.40 -6.15 10.79
CA TYR A 50 21.78 -5.65 10.78
C TYR A 50 22.36 -5.54 9.37
N ALA A 51 22.13 -6.54 8.52
CA ALA A 51 22.60 -6.55 7.13
C ALA A 51 22.06 -5.36 6.34
N ILE A 52 20.77 -5.04 6.50
CA ILE A 52 20.14 -3.88 5.88
C ILE A 52 20.73 -2.57 6.42
N ALA A 53 20.90 -2.46 7.75
CA ALA A 53 21.46 -1.27 8.37
C ALA A 53 22.91 -1.00 7.94
N GLN A 54 23.68 -2.06 7.65
CA GLN A 54 25.05 -1.99 7.16
C GLN A 54 25.15 -1.79 5.64
N TYR A 55 24.02 -1.70 4.92
CA TYR A 55 23.99 -1.53 3.47
C TYR A 55 23.52 -0.10 3.11
N PRO A 56 24.45 0.86 2.91
CA PRO A 56 24.11 2.29 2.81
C PRO A 56 23.24 2.63 1.61
N GLU A 57 23.40 1.89 0.51
CA GLU A 57 22.60 2.05 -0.70
C GLU A 57 21.12 1.79 -0.40
N PHE A 58 20.81 0.71 0.32
CA PHE A 58 19.43 0.41 0.73
C PHE A 58 18.87 1.44 1.69
N VAL A 59 19.63 1.83 2.73
CA VAL A 59 19.17 2.84 3.70
C VAL A 59 18.89 4.18 3.02
N SER A 60 19.78 4.60 2.10
CA SER A 60 19.58 5.84 1.35
C SER A 60 18.39 5.74 0.39
N ALA A 61 18.21 4.61 -0.29
CA ALA A 61 17.05 4.37 -1.16
C ALA A 61 15.74 4.38 -0.38
N PHE A 62 15.69 3.72 0.79
CA PHE A 62 14.55 3.72 1.70
C PHE A 62 14.10 5.14 2.05
N TRP A 63 15.05 6.00 2.45
CA TRP A 63 14.72 7.37 2.82
C TRP A 63 14.30 8.22 1.62
N ARG A 64 14.93 8.01 0.45
CA ARG A 64 14.51 8.65 -0.80
C ARG A 64 13.08 8.27 -1.18
N SER A 65 12.71 7.00 -1.06
CA SER A 65 11.34 6.53 -1.33
C SER A 65 10.31 7.15 -0.38
N ILE A 66 10.64 7.24 0.92
CA ILE A 66 9.78 7.90 1.90
C ILE A 66 9.58 9.37 1.54
N TRP A 67 10.65 10.12 1.30
CA TRP A 67 10.58 11.53 0.94
C TRP A 67 9.80 11.76 -0.35
N LEU A 68 10.13 11.00 -1.39
CA LEU A 68 9.47 11.10 -2.68
C LEU A 68 7.98 10.78 -2.57
N GLY A 69 7.62 9.69 -1.88
CA GLY A 69 6.24 9.29 -1.67
C GLY A 69 5.44 10.29 -0.83
N ALA A 70 6.04 10.81 0.25
CA ALA A 70 5.40 11.80 1.11
C ALA A 70 5.14 13.11 0.37
N ILE A 71 6.14 13.65 -0.34
CA ILE A 71 5.98 14.90 -1.10
C ILE A 71 5.00 14.70 -2.26
N SER A 72 5.15 13.62 -3.03
CA SER A 72 4.28 13.34 -4.18
C SER A 72 2.82 13.19 -3.76
N SER A 73 2.55 12.40 -2.70
CA SER A 73 1.19 12.21 -2.19
C SER A 73 0.61 13.50 -1.59
N ALA A 74 1.41 14.31 -0.88
CA ALA A 74 0.96 15.58 -0.34
C ALA A 74 0.56 16.56 -1.44
N ILE A 75 1.38 16.70 -2.49
CA ILE A 75 1.07 17.54 -3.65
C ILE A 75 -0.18 17.02 -4.36
N ALA A 76 -0.26 15.71 -4.59
CA ALA A 76 -1.42 15.09 -5.23
C ALA A 76 -2.70 15.39 -4.44
N VAL A 77 -2.72 15.17 -3.13
CA VAL A 77 -3.88 15.46 -2.27
C VAL A 77 -4.22 16.94 -2.26
N ALA A 78 -3.22 17.82 -2.16
CA ALA A 78 -3.41 19.27 -2.15
C ALA A 78 -4.09 19.79 -3.42
N VAL A 79 -3.83 19.16 -4.58
CA VAL A 79 -4.45 19.54 -5.86
C VAL A 79 -5.76 18.78 -6.11
N SER A 80 -5.76 17.47 -5.89
CA SER A 80 -6.89 16.59 -6.20
C SER A 80 -8.09 16.82 -5.29
N VAL A 81 -7.91 17.13 -4.00
CA VAL A 81 -9.05 17.33 -3.09
C VAL A 81 -9.86 18.58 -3.46
N PRO A 82 -9.28 19.78 -3.66
CA PRO A 82 -10.02 20.93 -4.15
C PRO A 82 -10.65 20.69 -5.52
N ALA A 83 -9.94 20.04 -6.46
CA ALA A 83 -10.48 19.72 -7.78
C ALA A 83 -11.70 18.81 -7.69
N ALA A 84 -11.63 17.75 -6.88
CA ALA A 84 -12.74 16.83 -6.65
C ALA A 84 -13.93 17.54 -5.99
N LEU A 85 -13.69 18.41 -5.01
CA LEU A 85 -14.73 19.22 -4.36
C LEU A 85 -15.40 20.18 -5.36
N ALA A 86 -14.62 20.83 -6.22
CA ALA A 86 -15.14 21.73 -7.24
C ALA A 86 -16.07 21.01 -8.22
N ILE A 87 -15.64 19.86 -8.74
CA ILE A 87 -16.40 19.03 -9.69
C ILE A 87 -17.66 18.44 -9.04
N ALA A 88 -17.57 18.02 -7.78
CA ALA A 88 -18.67 17.37 -7.07
C ALA A 88 -19.76 18.37 -6.65
N ARG A 89 -19.38 19.59 -6.23
CA ARG A 89 -20.32 20.55 -5.63
C ARG A 89 -20.77 21.68 -6.54
N TYR A 90 -20.02 22.01 -7.59
CA TYR A 90 -20.33 23.16 -8.45
C TYR A 90 -20.58 22.74 -9.91
N ARG A 91 -21.34 23.58 -10.62
CA ARG A 91 -21.55 23.48 -12.08
C ARG A 91 -20.79 24.63 -12.73
N PHE A 92 -19.82 24.32 -13.57
CA PHE A 92 -18.98 25.28 -14.29
C PHE A 92 -18.70 24.80 -15.72
N PRO A 93 -18.46 25.71 -16.68
CA PRO A 93 -18.13 25.33 -18.06
C PRO A 93 -16.81 24.54 -18.11
N GLY A 94 -16.81 23.39 -18.80
CA GLY A 94 -15.63 22.50 -18.88
C GLY A 94 -15.58 21.36 -17.85
N ARG A 95 -16.52 21.30 -16.91
CA ARG A 95 -16.62 20.23 -15.89
C ARG A 95 -16.64 18.82 -16.47
N GLU A 96 -17.42 18.59 -17.53
CA GLU A 96 -17.54 17.27 -18.16
C GLU A 96 -16.24 16.86 -18.86
N ALA A 97 -15.57 17.80 -19.53
CA ALA A 97 -14.27 17.56 -20.14
C ALA A 97 -13.20 17.19 -19.09
N MET A 98 -13.13 17.90 -17.96
CA MET A 98 -12.24 17.54 -16.85
C MET A 98 -12.57 16.17 -16.26
N THR A 99 -13.86 15.87 -16.08
CA THR A 99 -14.30 14.56 -15.57
C THR A 99 -13.90 13.43 -16.51
N ALA A 100 -14.10 13.61 -17.82
CA ALA A 100 -13.69 12.66 -18.84
C ALA A 100 -12.15 12.48 -18.87
N LEU A 101 -11.39 13.56 -18.75
CA LEU A 101 -9.92 13.51 -18.67
C LEU A 101 -9.44 12.72 -17.45
N PHE A 102 -10.03 12.92 -16.28
CA PHE A 102 -9.64 12.20 -15.07
C PHE A 102 -10.08 10.72 -15.07
N MET A 103 -11.16 10.38 -15.77
CA MET A 103 -11.64 9.01 -15.90
C MET A 103 -10.92 8.23 -17.02
N SER A 104 -10.38 8.91 -18.05
CA SER A 104 -9.73 8.26 -19.18
C SER A 104 -8.59 7.30 -18.82
N PRO A 105 -7.67 7.59 -17.87
CA PRO A 105 -6.64 6.61 -17.50
C PRO A 105 -7.19 5.37 -16.79
N LEU A 106 -8.39 5.44 -16.18
CA LEU A 106 -9.05 4.27 -15.59
C LEU A 106 -9.71 3.38 -16.64
N MET A 107 -10.01 3.93 -17.82
CA MET A 107 -10.60 3.19 -18.94
C MET A 107 -9.56 2.44 -19.76
N ILE A 108 -8.30 2.90 -19.76
CA ILE A 108 -7.20 2.23 -20.47
C ILE A 108 -6.73 1.06 -19.59
N PRO A 109 -6.80 -0.20 -20.06
CA PRO A 109 -6.28 -1.32 -19.30
C PRO A 109 -4.78 -1.14 -19.11
N HIS A 110 -4.32 -1.18 -17.86
CA HIS A 110 -2.89 -1.06 -17.53
C HIS A 110 -1.99 -2.06 -18.29
N VAL A 111 -2.55 -3.17 -18.76
CA VAL A 111 -1.87 -4.19 -19.58
C VAL A 111 -1.37 -3.66 -20.93
N VAL A 112 -1.98 -2.58 -21.46
CA VAL A 112 -1.66 -2.03 -22.79
C VAL A 112 -0.54 -0.98 -22.75
N LEU A 113 -0.22 -0.45 -21.57
CA LEU A 113 0.80 0.61 -21.38
C LEU A 113 2.20 0.05 -21.05
N GLY A 114 2.40 -1.26 -21.24
CA GLY A 114 3.67 -1.95 -21.01
C GLY A 114 4.81 -1.40 -21.86
#